data_AF-A0A670ZWN8-F1
#
_entry.id   AF-A0A670ZWN8-F1
#
_cell.length_a   1.000
_cell.length_b   1.000
_cell.length_c   1.000
_cell.angle_alpha   90.00
_cell.angle_beta   90.00
_cell.angle_gamma   90.00
#
_symmetry.space_group_name_H-M   'P 1'
#
loop_
_entity.id
_entity.type
_entity.pdbx_description
1 polymer ?
#
loop_
_entity_poly.entity_id
_entity_poly.type
_entity_poly.pdbx_seq_one_letter_code
_entity_poly.pdbx_strand_id
1 'polypeptide(L)'
;MATAQIMHVGQKHKTLKETALFPSRIASEQESLILVKRLLAVSISCISYLRGLFPESSYGTCYLEDICLKILREDKSCQGSLQVVKW
;
A
#
# COMPACT_ATOMS: atom_id res chain seq x y z
N MET A 1 12.80 23.88 32.93
CA MET A 1 12.90 24.74 31.74
C MET A 1 13.75 24.03 30.69
N ALA A 2 13.23 23.97 29.47
CA ALA A 2 13.79 23.56 28.16
C ALA A 2 15.18 22.87 28.07
N THR A 3 15.21 21.75 27.34
CA THR A 3 16.17 21.54 26.23
C THR A 3 15.54 20.66 25.14
N ALA A 4 15.89 21.00 23.90
CA ALA A 4 15.18 20.72 22.66
C ALA A 4 15.45 19.35 22.01
N GLN A 5 14.49 18.97 21.16
CA GLN A 5 14.56 18.23 19.89
C GLN A 5 15.84 17.46 19.52
N ILE A 6 15.67 16.19 19.14
CA ILE A 6 16.28 15.64 17.91
C ILE A 6 15.23 14.80 17.18
N MET A 7 14.67 15.40 16.12
CA MET A 7 13.92 14.74 15.06
C MET A 7 14.89 13.83 14.30
N HIS A 8 14.93 12.55 14.63
CA HIS A 8 15.51 11.56 13.73
C HIS A 8 14.49 11.23 12.64
N VAL A 9 14.44 12.07 11.61
CA VAL A 9 13.90 11.66 10.31
C VAL A 9 14.89 10.63 9.75
N GLY A 10 14.62 9.36 10.04
CA GLY A 10 15.38 8.26 9.47
C GLY A 10 15.13 8.20 7.96
N GLN A 11 15.98 8.85 7.18
CA GLN A 11 16.13 8.58 5.76
C GLN A 11 16.57 7.12 5.58
N LYS A 12 15.61 6.19 5.46
CA LYS A 12 15.90 4.81 5.06
C LYS A 12 14.82 4.30 4.10
N HIS A 13 15.24 4.10 2.85
CA HIS A 13 14.61 3.25 1.81
C HIS A 13 13.16 3.58 1.40
N LYS A 14 12.91 4.72 0.73
CA LYS A 14 11.61 4.96 0.08
C LYS A 14 11.56 4.66 -1.43
N THR A 15 12.69 4.56 -2.13
CA THR A 15 12.68 4.49 -3.61
C THR A 15 12.38 3.10 -4.19
N LEU A 16 12.46 2.00 -3.40
CA LEU A 16 12.27 0.65 -3.95
C LEU A 16 10.81 0.14 -3.93
N LYS A 17 9.92 0.74 -3.10
CA LYS A 17 8.54 0.27 -2.94
C LYS A 17 7.54 0.94 -3.87
N GLU A 18 7.90 2.09 -4.41
CA GLU A 18 7.07 2.85 -5.35
C GLU A 18 6.92 2.15 -6.69
N THR A 19 8.02 1.63 -7.25
CA THR A 19 8.02 0.82 -8.48
C THR A 19 7.27 -0.51 -8.32
N ALA A 20 7.08 -0.97 -7.08
CA ALA A 20 6.32 -2.19 -6.78
C ALA A 20 4.80 -1.97 -6.84
N LEU A 21 4.31 -0.74 -6.64
CA LEU A 21 2.87 -0.43 -6.66
C LEU A 21 2.38 0.04 -8.02
N PHE A 22 3.17 0.80 -8.77
CA PHE A 22 2.76 1.27 -10.11
C PHE A 22 3.95 1.22 -11.07
N PRO A 23 3.72 0.85 -12.35
CA PRO A 23 4.77 0.90 -13.36
C PRO A 23 5.20 2.35 -13.60
N SER A 24 6.52 2.57 -13.69
CA SER A 24 7.11 3.91 -13.88
C SER A 24 6.92 4.47 -15.28
N ARG A 25 6.58 3.63 -16.25
CA ARG A 25 6.26 4.01 -17.63
C ARG A 25 5.15 3.12 -18.17
N ILE A 26 4.15 3.73 -18.79
CA ILE A 26 3.06 3.03 -19.46
C ILE A 26 3.27 3.26 -20.96
N ALA A 27 3.90 2.29 -21.62
CA ALA A 27 4.20 2.37 -23.05
C ALA A 27 3.44 1.34 -23.88
N SER A 28 2.89 0.30 -23.24
CA SER A 28 2.17 -0.79 -23.88
C SER A 28 0.81 -1.03 -23.22
N GLU A 29 -0.06 -1.74 -23.93
CA GLU A 29 -1.37 -2.15 -23.41
C GLU A 29 -1.24 -3.04 -22.17
N GLN A 30 -0.22 -3.89 -22.12
CA GLN A 30 0.06 -4.76 -20.99
C GLN A 30 0.40 -3.96 -19.73
N GLU A 31 1.23 -2.92 -19.85
CA GLU A 31 1.56 -2.04 -18.72
C GLU A 31 0.33 -1.24 -18.26
N SER A 32 -0.52 -0.81 -19.20
CA SER A 32 -1.79 -0.15 -18.87
C SER A 32 -2.72 -1.08 -18.09
N LEU A 33 -2.81 -2.35 -18.50
CA LEU A 33 -3.60 -3.36 -17.80
C LEU A 33 -3.04 -3.66 -16.41
N ILE A 34 -1.72 -3.75 -16.26
CA ILE A 34 -1.05 -3.92 -14.96
C ILE A 34 -1.34 -2.72 -14.05
N LEU A 35 -1.25 -1.49 -14.58
CA LEU A 35 -1.59 -0.27 -13.85
C LEU A 35 -3.02 -0.32 -13.32
N VAL A 36 -3.99 -0.62 -14.18
CA VAL A 36 -5.42 -0.67 -13.79
C VAL A 36 -5.66 -1.74 -12.72
N LYS A 37 -5.06 -2.93 -12.86
CA LYS A 37 -5.14 -3.99 -11.85
C LYS A 37 -4.60 -3.53 -10.50
N ARG A 38 -3.41 -2.92 -10.49
CA ARG A 38 -2.79 -2.43 -9.25
C ARG A 38 -3.58 -1.27 -8.64
N LEU A 39 -4.10 -0.35 -9.45
CA LEU A 39 -4.94 0.76 -8.99
C LEU A 39 -6.23 0.27 -8.33
N LEU A 40 -6.87 -0.74 -8.92
CA LEU A 40 -8.06 -1.36 -8.36
C LEU A 40 -7.76 -2.01 -6.99
N ALA A 41 -6.67 -2.77 -6.89
CA ALA A 41 -6.25 -3.40 -5.64
C ALA A 41 -5.98 -2.38 -4.53
N VAL A 42 -5.29 -1.27 -4.86
CA VAL A 42 -5.04 -0.16 -3.92
C VAL A 42 -6.35 0.48 -3.48
N SER A 43 -7.26 0.74 -4.43
CA SER A 43 -8.57 1.36 -4.14
C SER A 43 -9.42 0.51 -3.21
N ILE A 44 -9.53 -0.80 -3.48
CA ILE A 44 -10.26 -1.75 -2.62
C ILE A 44 -9.61 -1.82 -1.24
N SER A 45 -8.28 -1.79 -1.16
CA SER A 45 -7.56 -1.77 0.11
C SER A 45 -7.88 -0.51 0.93
N CYS A 46 -7.86 0.66 0.29
CA CYS A 46 -8.23 1.92 0.94
C CYS A 46 -9.69 1.92 1.42
N ILE A 47 -10.63 1.50 0.58
CA ILE A 47 -12.06 1.45 0.95
C ILE A 47 -12.26 0.49 2.13
N SER A 48 -11.68 -0.71 2.06
CA SER A 48 -11.83 -1.72 3.10
C SER A 48 -11.22 -1.29 4.43
N TYR A 49 -10.08 -0.57 4.39
CA TYR A 49 -9.45 -0.02 5.59
C TYR A 49 -10.31 1.08 6.22
N LEU A 50 -10.74 2.06 5.41
CA LEU A 50 -11.57 3.17 5.89
C LEU A 50 -12.92 2.72 6.43
N ARG A 51 -13.46 1.61 5.90
CA ARG A 51 -14.71 1.01 6.37
C ARG A 51 -14.52 0.02 7.52
N GLY A 52 -13.28 -0.32 7.89
CA GLY A 52 -12.99 -1.30 8.92
C GLY A 52 -13.48 -2.72 8.60
N LEU A 53 -13.49 -3.10 7.31
CA LEU A 53 -13.98 -4.41 6.86
C LEU A 53 -13.07 -5.57 7.33
N PHE A 54 -11.78 -5.30 7.45
CA PHE A 54 -10.78 -6.27 7.89
C PHE A 54 -10.00 -5.71 9.10
N PRO A 55 -9.43 -6.57 9.96
CA PRO A 55 -8.60 -6.13 11.07
C PRO A 55 -7.34 -5.43 10.58
N GLU A 56 -6.78 -4.52 11.38
CA GLU A 56 -5.59 -3.76 10.99
C GLU A 56 -4.37 -4.66 10.70
N SER A 57 -4.31 -5.85 11.32
CA SER A 57 -3.27 -6.86 11.06
C SER A 57 -3.26 -7.35 9.61
N SER A 58 -4.40 -7.32 8.92
CA SER A 58 -4.52 -7.71 7.51
C SER A 58 -4.01 -6.64 6.54
N TYR A 59 -3.59 -5.46 7.03
CA TYR A 59 -3.07 -4.39 6.18
C TYR A 59 -1.56 -4.19 6.34
N GLY A 60 -0.91 -3.87 5.23
CA GLY A 60 0.45 -3.36 5.20
C GLY A 60 0.51 -1.89 4.87
N THR A 61 1.44 -1.19 5.53
CA THR A 61 1.73 0.19 5.22
C THR A 61 2.72 0.27 4.06
N CYS A 62 2.30 0.92 2.98
CA CYS A 62 3.16 1.34 1.89
C CYS A 62 3.18 2.88 1.82
N TYR A 63 4.30 3.46 1.42
CA TYR A 63 4.42 4.92 1.24
C TYR A 63 4.69 5.20 -0.23
N LEU A 64 3.89 6.09 -0.82
CA LEU A 64 4.03 6.56 -2.20
C LEU A 64 4.10 8.09 -2.14
N GLU A 65 5.24 8.68 -2.50
CA GLU A 65 5.41 10.15 -2.54
C GLU A 65 4.84 10.87 -1.29
N ASP A 66 5.14 10.33 -0.11
CA ASP A 66 4.66 10.77 1.22
C ASP A 66 3.18 10.53 1.57
N ILE A 67 2.41 9.90 0.69
CA ILE A 67 1.09 9.36 0.98
C ILE A 67 1.23 7.98 1.65
N CYS A 68 0.57 7.80 2.80
CA CYS A 68 0.50 6.53 3.53
C CYS A 68 -0.68 5.69 3.01
N LEU A 69 -0.39 4.59 2.33
CA LEU A 69 -1.37 3.65 1.80
C LEU A 69 -1.43 2.40 2.67
N LYS A 70 -2.66 1.97 3.00
CA LYS A 70 -2.94 0.70 3.67
C LYS A 70 -3.32 -0.31 2.60
N ILE A 71 -2.41 -1.22 2.29
CA ILE A 71 -2.57 -2.25 1.27
C ILE A 71 -2.98 -3.55 1.94
N LEU A 72 -4.08 -4.15 1.49
CA LEU A 72 -4.53 -5.43 2.01
C LEU A 72 -3.49 -6.51 1.69
N ARG A 73 -3.10 -7.28 2.71
CA ARG A 73 -2.16 -8.40 2.59
C ARG A 73 -2.89 -9.72 2.80
N GLU A 74 -2.33 -10.76 2.19
CA GLU A 74 -2.78 -12.12 2.45
C GLU A 74 -2.48 -12.44 3.93
N ASP A 75 -3.56 -12.55 4.71
CA ASP A 75 -3.46 -12.85 6.13
C ASP A 75 -4.20 -14.15 6.42
N LYS A 76 -3.49 -15.12 7.02
CA LYS A 76 -4.04 -16.45 7.31
C LYS A 76 -5.10 -16.42 8.41
N SER A 77 -5.17 -15.37 9.21
CA SER A 77 -6.15 -15.21 10.28
C SER A 77 -7.48 -14.60 9.79
N CYS A 78 -7.51 -14.02 8.59
CA CYS A 78 -8.73 -13.50 7.96
C CYS A 78 -8.95 -14.10 6.57
N GLN A 79 -9.79 -15.13 6.46
CA GLN A 79 -10.10 -15.75 5.16
C GLN A 79 -10.73 -14.76 4.17
N GLY A 80 -11.42 -13.71 4.66
CA GLY A 80 -12.02 -12.69 3.82
C GLY A 80 -10.97 -11.82 3.08
N SER A 81 -9.87 -11.45 3.74
CA SER A 81 -8.80 -10.69 3.08
C SER A 81 -8.07 -11.55 2.04
N LEU A 82 -7.88 -12.84 2.34
CA LEU A 82 -7.24 -13.81 1.46
C LEU A 82 -7.97 -13.98 0.12
N GLN A 83 -9.31 -13.94 0.13
CA GLN A 83 -10.10 -14.02 -1.11
C GLN A 83 -10.02 -12.74 -1.96
N VAL A 84 -9.95 -11.57 -1.32
CA VAL A 84 -9.86 -10.28 -2.03
C VAL A 84 -8.47 -10.08 -2.67
N VAL A 85 -7.42 -10.59 -2.04
CA VAL A 85 -6.02 -10.47 -2.54
C VAL A 85 -5.71 -11.43 -3.70
N LYS A 86 -6.50 -12.49 -3.91
CA LYS A 86 -6.26 -13.55 -4.91
C LYS A 86 -6.77 -13.29 -6.35
N TRP A 87 -7.22 -12.07 -6.64
CA TRP A 87 -7.78 -11.68 -7.95
C TRP A 87 -6.76 -11.57 -9.09
#